data_AF-A0A524KQN4-F1
#
_entry.id   AF-A0A524KQN4-F1
#
_cell.length_a   1.000
_cell.length_b   1.000
_cell.length_c   1.000
_cell.angle_alpha   90.00
_cell.angle_beta   90.00
_cell.angle_gamma   90.00
#
_symmetry.space_group_name_H-M   'P 1'
#
loop_
_entity.id
_entity.type
_entity.pdbx_description
1 polymer ?
#
loop_
_entity_poly.entity_id
_entity_poly.type
_entity_poly.pdbx_seq_one_letter_code
_entity_poly.pdbx_strand_id
1 'polypeptide(L)'
;MSRVMLFHCQAAEERALLDKGLSFVCCDDCEEMLSEVVQHPPDVVVYKVRPESVSDLAVLRLLRRVAPRLPFVLVGEGQAPVWDASAELAPLYRSPLPVERRGLRKVVRSALAARTVTVS
;
A
#
# COMPACT_ATOMS: atom_id res chain seq x y z
N MET A 1 13.57 -12.19 0.89
CA MET A 1 12.14 -12.31 1.27
C MET A 1 11.58 -10.90 1.27
N SER A 2 10.51 -10.62 0.54
CA SER A 2 10.02 -9.24 0.38
C SER A 2 9.06 -8.88 1.51
N ARG A 3 9.22 -7.70 2.12
CA ARG A 3 8.39 -7.20 3.23
C ARG A 3 7.25 -6.36 2.67
N VAL A 4 6.01 -6.81 2.89
CA VAL A 4 4.80 -6.10 2.48
C VAL A 4 4.12 -5.54 3.73
N MET A 5 3.92 -4.23 3.76
CA MET A 5 3.17 -3.58 4.82
C MET A 5 1.70 -3.47 4.43
N LEU A 6 0.81 -3.84 5.35
CA LEU A 6 -0.63 -3.80 5.22
C LEU A 6 -1.17 -2.73 6.18
N PHE A 7 -1.72 -1.64 5.66
CA PHE A 7 -2.28 -0.57 6.47
C PHE A 7 -3.81 -0.61 6.41
N HIS A 8 -4.46 -0.74 7.57
CA HIS A 8 -5.91 -0.92 7.73
C HIS A 8 -6.52 -2.07 6.90
N CYS A 9 -5.70 -3.02 6.45
CA CYS A 9 -6.17 -4.18 5.69
C CYS A 9 -6.62 -5.28 6.64
N GLN A 10 -7.68 -6.02 6.27
CA GLN A 10 -8.19 -7.12 7.08
C GLN A 10 -7.57 -8.45 6.66
N ALA A 11 -7.93 -9.52 7.37
CA ALA A 11 -7.47 -10.88 7.09
C ALA A 11 -7.78 -11.36 5.65
N ALA A 12 -8.72 -10.74 4.94
CA ALA A 12 -9.05 -11.10 3.56
C ALA A 12 -7.96 -10.68 2.57
N GLU A 13 -7.43 -9.46 2.72
CA GLU A 13 -6.35 -8.90 1.90
C GLU A 13 -5.02 -9.61 2.18
N GLU A 14 -4.73 -9.88 3.46
CA GLU A 14 -3.58 -10.71 3.84
C GLU A 14 -3.66 -12.10 3.20
N ARG A 15 -4.81 -12.78 3.31
CA ARG A 15 -5.05 -14.09 2.66
C ARG A 15 -4.93 -14.05 1.14
N ALA A 16 -5.33 -12.94 0.51
CA ALA A 16 -5.16 -12.76 -0.93
C ALA A 16 -3.69 -12.71 -1.34
N LEU A 17 -2.85 -12.15 -0.46
CA LEU A 17 -1.42 -11.95 -0.68
C LEU A 17 -0.55 -13.09 -0.17
N LEU A 18 -1.07 -14.01 0.66
CA LEU A 18 -0.33 -15.18 1.13
C LEU A 18 0.36 -15.91 -0.03
N ASP A 19 1.69 -15.88 0.00
CA ASP A 19 2.58 -16.42 -1.02
C ASP A 19 3.94 -16.76 -0.40
N LYS A 20 4.63 -17.75 -0.95
CA LYS A 20 5.98 -18.11 -0.47
C LYS A 20 6.94 -16.97 -0.84
N GLY A 21 7.63 -16.42 0.16
CA GLY A 21 8.64 -15.37 -0.04
C GLY A 21 8.19 -13.94 0.27
N LEU A 22 6.94 -13.76 0.75
CA LEU A 22 6.47 -12.51 1.33
C LEU A 22 6.43 -12.62 2.86
N SER A 23 6.86 -11.57 3.55
CA SER A 23 6.55 -11.34 4.97
C SER A 23 5.59 -10.15 5.08
N PHE A 24 4.71 -10.19 6.09
CA PHE A 24 3.71 -9.15 6.30
C PHE A 24 3.97 -8.40 7.60
N VAL A 25 3.71 -7.10 7.58
CA VAL A 25 3.55 -6.26 8.77
C VAL A 25 2.22 -5.56 8.65
N CYS A 26 1.38 -5.70 9.68
CA CYS A 26 0.10 -5.02 9.75
C CYS A 26 0.23 -3.83 10.69
N CYS A 27 -0.18 -2.66 10.23
CA CYS A 27 -0.27 -1.46 11.05
C CYS A 27 -1.70 -0.93 10.98
N ASP A 28 -2.28 -0.63 12.14
CA ASP A 28 -3.60 -0.02 12.25
C ASP A 28 -3.54 1.44 12.69
N ASP A 29 -2.32 1.95 12.97
CA ASP A 29 -2.08 3.33 13.36
C ASP A 29 -1.09 4.03 12.40
N CYS A 30 -1.33 5.32 12.14
CA CYS A 30 -0.55 6.10 11.19
C CYS A 30 0.87 6.37 11.68
N GLU A 31 1.05 6.63 12.98
CA GLU A 31 2.38 6.85 13.57
C GLU A 31 3.19 5.56 13.55
N GLU A 32 2.55 4.43 13.87
CA GLU A 32 3.16 3.10 13.76
C GLU A 32 3.60 2.81 12.32
N MET A 33 2.71 3.02 11.34
CA MET A 33 3.01 2.82 9.92
C MET A 33 4.21 3.68 9.48
N LEU A 34 4.23 4.97 9.83
CA LEU A 34 5.30 5.88 9.43
C LEU A 34 6.62 5.55 10.12
N SER A 35 6.58 5.25 11.43
CA SER A 35 7.74 4.82 12.19
C SER A 35 8.35 3.56 11.57
N GLU A 36 7.51 2.58 11.24
CA GLU A 36 7.95 1.32 10.65
C GLU A 36 8.51 1.52 9.24
N VAL A 37 7.92 2.40 8.42
CA VAL A 37 8.48 2.77 7.11
C VAL A 37 9.87 3.39 7.22
N VAL A 38 10.14 4.19 8.27
CA VAL A 38 11.44 4.83 8.48
C VAL A 38 12.47 3.84 9.02
N GLN A 39 12.09 3.05 10.02
CA GLN A 39 13.02 2.17 10.72
C GLN A 39 13.29 0.87 9.96
N HIS A 40 12.25 0.29 9.36
CA HIS A 40 12.29 -1.00 8.67
C HIS A 40 11.55 -0.91 7.33
N PRO A 41 12.11 -0.19 6.33
CA PRO A 41 11.41 0.17 5.11
C PRO A 41 10.80 -1.06 4.41
N PRO A 42 9.48 -1.08 4.19
CA PRO A 42 8.86 -2.16 3.43
C PRO A 42 9.24 -2.08 1.96
N ASP A 43 9.07 -3.19 1.26
CA ASP A 43 9.22 -3.24 -0.19
C ASP A 43 8.00 -2.63 -0.89
N VAL A 44 6.80 -2.84 -0.33
CA VAL A 44 5.53 -2.28 -0.82
C VAL A 44 4.60 -1.99 0.36
N VAL A 45 3.82 -0.91 0.27
CA VAL A 45 2.69 -0.65 1.18
C VAL A 45 1.37 -0.94 0.45
N VAL A 46 0.49 -1.71 1.07
CA VAL A 46 -0.92 -1.85 0.67
C VAL A 46 -1.74 -1.04 1.65
N TYR A 47 -2.35 0.04 1.16
CA TYR A 47 -3.07 1.00 1.97
C TYR A 47 -4.57 0.90 1.68
N LYS A 48 -5.37 0.59 2.71
CA LYS A 48 -6.82 0.59 2.59
C LYS A 48 -7.38 2.00 2.80
N VAL A 49 -7.90 2.59 1.73
CA VAL A 49 -8.64 3.85 1.77
C VAL A 49 -10.03 3.59 2.32
N ARG A 50 -10.44 4.40 3.29
CA ARG A 50 -11.78 4.33 3.91
C ARG A 50 -12.66 5.45 3.35
N PRO A 51 -13.92 5.18 2.99
CA PRO A 51 -14.80 6.16 2.36
C PRO A 51 -15.11 7.37 3.27
N GLU A 52 -15.10 7.18 4.58
CA GLU A 52 -15.42 8.21 5.59
C GLU A 52 -14.18 9.03 6.02
N SER A 53 -12.97 8.66 5.57
CA SER A 53 -11.74 9.22 6.10
C SER A 53 -11.25 10.42 5.29
N VAL A 54 -11.41 11.61 5.87
CA VAL A 54 -10.83 12.86 5.33
C VAL A 54 -9.29 12.87 5.47
N SER A 55 -8.74 12.08 6.40
CA SER A 55 -7.32 12.07 6.76
C SER A 55 -6.44 11.19 5.88
N ASP A 56 -7.01 10.24 5.12
CA ASP A 56 -6.22 9.27 4.36
C ASP A 56 -5.28 9.94 3.34
N LEU A 57 -5.74 11.02 2.70
CA LEU A 57 -4.91 11.79 1.77
C LEU A 57 -3.73 12.48 2.47
N ALA A 58 -3.92 12.98 3.70
CA ALA A 58 -2.84 13.59 4.47
C ALA A 58 -1.78 12.55 4.84
N VAL A 59 -2.20 11.34 5.22
CA VAL A 59 -1.31 10.21 5.52
C VAL A 59 -0.54 9.78 4.28
N LEU A 60 -1.20 9.63 3.12
CA LEU A 60 -0.53 9.28 1.86
C LEU A 60 0.48 10.34 1.40
N ARG A 61 0.16 11.63 1.58
CA ARG A 61 1.11 12.73 1.33
C ARG A 61 2.32 12.65 2.25
N LEU A 62 2.11 12.34 3.52
CA LEU A 62 3.20 12.17 4.48
C LEU A 62 4.07 10.95 4.15
N LEU A 63 3.46 9.82 3.80
CA LEU A 63 4.15 8.62 3.33
C LEU A 63 5.04 8.95 2.12
N ARG A 64 4.53 9.70 1.14
CA ARG A 64 5.31 10.11 -0.05
C ARG A 64 6.44 11.09 0.30
N ARG A 65 6.30 11.91 1.35
CA ARG A 65 7.40 12.78 1.83
C ARG A 65 8.50 11.98 2.52
N VAL A 66 8.11 11.03 3.37
CA VAL A 66 9.04 10.22 4.17
C VAL A 66 9.74 9.16 3.32
N ALA A 67 9.02 8.56 2.36
CA ALA A 67 9.54 7.53 1.47
C ALA A 67 9.15 7.81 0.00
N PRO A 68 9.81 8.77 -0.67
CA PRO A 68 9.43 9.24 -2.00
C PRO A 68 9.38 8.15 -3.08
N ARG A 69 10.25 7.14 -2.96
CA ARG A 69 10.36 6.03 -3.91
C ARG A 69 9.62 4.76 -3.47
N LEU A 70 8.97 4.77 -2.32
CA LEU A 70 8.25 3.61 -1.83
C LEU A 70 7.01 3.39 -2.70
N PRO A 71 6.90 2.24 -3.38
CA PRO A 71 5.67 1.89 -4.07
C PRO A 71 4.56 1.61 -3.07
N PHE A 72 3.37 2.13 -3.36
CA PHE A 72 2.18 1.81 -2.62
C PHE A 72 0.99 1.50 -3.53
N VAL A 73 0.10 0.66 -3.01
CA VAL A 73 -1.11 0.16 -3.64
C VAL A 73 -2.29 0.65 -2.83
N LEU A 74 -3.28 1.27 -3.48
CA LEU A 74 -4.50 1.72 -2.82
C LEU A 74 -5.61 0.68 -3.06
N VAL A 75 -6.21 0.22 -1.96
CA VAL A 75 -7.39 -0.67 -1.98
C VAL A 75 -8.53 -0.01 -1.24
N GLY A 76 -9.79 -0.22 -1.64
CA GLY A 76 -10.92 0.33 -0.89
C GLY A 76 -11.92 1.11 -1.74
N GLU A 77 -12.96 1.57 -1.09
CA GLU A 77 -13.91 2.55 -1.65
C GLU A 77 -13.48 3.93 -1.13
N GLY A 78 -12.63 4.61 -1.89
CA GLY A 78 -12.33 6.03 -1.65
C GLY A 78 -13.41 6.91 -2.25
N GLN A 79 -13.58 8.12 -1.74
CA GLN A 79 -14.34 9.14 -2.44
C GLN A 79 -13.56 9.64 -3.66
N ALA A 80 -14.26 10.10 -4.71
CA ALA A 80 -13.65 10.66 -5.93
C ALA A 80 -12.51 11.67 -5.66
N PRO A 81 -12.61 12.61 -4.69
CA PRO A 81 -11.53 13.55 -4.39
C PRO A 81 -10.23 12.87 -3.91
N VAL A 82 -10.33 11.75 -3.18
CA VAL A 82 -9.15 11.00 -2.73
C VAL A 82 -8.51 10.27 -3.91
N TRP A 83 -9.31 9.78 -4.84
CA TRP A 83 -8.81 9.18 -6.08
C TRP A 83 -8.14 10.20 -6.97
N ASP A 84 -8.72 11.38 -7.16
CA ASP A 84 -8.13 12.39 -8.01
C ASP A 84 -6.84 12.94 -7.40
N ALA A 85 -6.86 13.31 -6.12
CA ALA A 85 -5.69 13.85 -5.43
C ALA A 85 -4.58 12.81 -5.21
N SER A 86 -4.90 11.52 -5.12
CA SER A 86 -3.87 10.48 -5.05
C SER A 86 -3.18 10.25 -6.40
N ALA A 87 -3.69 10.76 -7.52
CA ALA A 87 -3.05 10.55 -8.83
C ALA A 87 -1.68 11.21 -8.90
N GLU A 88 -1.60 12.41 -8.31
CA GLU A 88 -0.35 13.16 -8.12
C GLU A 88 0.67 12.42 -7.26
N LEU A 89 0.20 11.51 -6.39
CA LEU A 89 1.05 10.70 -5.53
C LEU A 89 1.54 9.42 -6.23
N ALA A 90 1.13 9.16 -7.47
CA ALA A 90 1.53 8.01 -8.29
C ALA A 90 1.43 6.64 -7.57
N PRO A 91 0.24 6.23 -7.08
CA PRO A 91 0.02 4.86 -6.63
C PRO A 91 0.21 3.88 -7.79
N LEU A 92 0.72 2.70 -7.50
CA LEU A 92 0.91 1.67 -8.52
C LEU A 92 -0.41 1.03 -8.99
N TYR A 93 -1.45 1.10 -8.17
CA TYR A 93 -2.73 0.48 -8.47
C TYR A 93 -3.85 1.03 -7.58
N ARG A 94 -5.05 1.02 -8.13
CA ARG A 94 -6.32 1.36 -7.46
C ARG A 94 -7.28 0.22 -7.72
N SER A 95 -7.88 -0.33 -6.66
CA SER A 95 -8.98 -1.28 -6.78
C SER A 95 -10.18 -0.75 -6.00
N PRO A 96 -11.36 -0.57 -6.65
CA PRO A 96 -12.60 -0.57 -5.88
C PRO A 96 -12.76 -1.93 -5.18
N LEU A 97 -13.46 -1.93 -4.05
CA LEU A 97 -13.88 -3.18 -3.41
C LEU A 97 -15.06 -3.81 -4.19
N PRO A 98 -15.21 -5.14 -4.16
CA PRO A 98 -14.33 -6.11 -3.50
C PRO A 98 -13.02 -6.29 -4.26
N VAL A 99 -11.90 -6.43 -3.53
CA VAL A 99 -10.59 -6.69 -4.13
C VAL A 99 -10.61 -8.08 -4.78
N GLU A 100 -10.50 -8.14 -6.11
CA GLU A 100 -10.22 -9.41 -6.76
C GLU A 100 -8.85 -9.92 -6.31
N ARG A 101 -8.82 -11.05 -5.59
CA ARG A 101 -7.59 -11.62 -5.00
C ARG A 101 -6.45 -11.78 -6.01
N ARG A 102 -6.78 -12.12 -7.25
CA ARG A 102 -5.80 -12.26 -8.35
C ARG A 102 -5.23 -10.91 -8.79
N GLY A 103 -6.04 -9.85 -8.79
CA GLY A 103 -5.63 -8.49 -9.13
C GLY A 103 -4.60 -7.94 -8.15
N LEU A 104 -4.94 -7.95 -6.85
CA LEU A 104 -4.04 -7.43 -5.80
C LEU A 104 -2.69 -8.16 -5.78
N ARG A 105 -2.70 -9.49 -5.87
CA ARG A 105 -1.46 -10.28 -5.92
C ARG A 105 -0.60 -9.94 -7.13
N LYS A 106 -1.20 -9.81 -8.31
CA LYS A 106 -0.47 -9.45 -9.55
C LYS A 106 0.21 -8.09 -9.39
N VAL A 107 -0.51 -7.12 -8.86
CA VAL A 107 -0.03 -5.75 -8.63
C VAL A 107 1.12 -5.72 -7.63
N VAL A 108 0.98 -6.36 -6.48
CA VAL A 108 2.06 -6.38 -5.48
C VAL A 108 3.31 -7.05 -6.06
N ARG A 109 3.17 -8.15 -6.82
CA ARG A 109 4.31 -8.76 -7.51
C ARG A 109 4.94 -7.83 -8.55
N SER A 110 4.14 -7.11 -9.35
CA SER A 110 4.65 -6.12 -10.30
C SER A 110 5.39 -4.97 -9.59
N ALA A 111 4.88 -4.51 -8.46
CA ALA A 111 5.51 -3.49 -7.62
C ALA A 111 6.88 -3.95 -7.10
N LEU A 112 6.95 -5.19 -6.61
CA LEU A 112 8.18 -5.80 -6.13
C LEU A 112 9.20 -5.98 -7.27
N ALA A 113 8.76 -6.43 -8.45
CA ALA A 113 9.63 -6.62 -9.61
C ALA A 113 10.17 -5.29 -10.17
N ALA A 114 9.39 -4.21 -10.15
CA ALA A 114 9.86 -2.90 -10.59
C ALA A 114 10.97 -2.34 -9.69
N ARG A 115 10.90 -2.60 -8.37
CA ARG A 115 11.97 -2.19 -7.44
C ARG A 115 13.29 -2.87 -7.70
N THR A 116 13.31 -4.18 -7.97
CA THR A 116 14.55 -4.91 -8.24
C THR A 116 15.28 -4.40 -9.49
N VAL A 117 14.54 -3.93 -10.49
CA VAL A 117 15.13 -3.34 -11.72
C VAL A 117 15.76 -1.97 -11.45
N THR A 118 15.29 -1.22 -10.45
CA THR A 118 15.79 0.13 -10.16
C THR A 118 17.05 0.14 -9.28
N VAL A 119 17.46 -1.01 -8.77
CA VAL A 119 18.63 -1.20 -7.88
C VAL A 119 19.75 -2.00 -8.57
N SER A 120 19.61 -2.28 -9.87
CA SER A 120 20.64 -2.93 -10.70
C SER A 120 21.50 -1.92 -11.44
#